data_AF-A0A1I7U2Q4-F1
#
_entry.id   AF-A0A1I7U2Q4-F1
#
_cell.length_a   1.000
_cell.length_b   1.000
_cell.length_c   1.000
_cell.angle_alpha   90.00
_cell.angle_beta   90.00
_cell.angle_gamma   90.00
#
_symmetry.space_group_name_H-M   'P 1'
#
loop_
_entity.id
_entity.type
_entity.pdbx_description
1 polymer ?
#
loop_
_entity_poly.entity_id
_entity_poly.type
_entity_poly.pdbx_seq_one_letter_code
_entity_poly.pdbx_strand_id
1 'polypeptide(L)'
;MRNIPNPFSLIILLVLLITLSNFFTVHRSEIKSAKTQSELNKLLEVISRPSATENQKSLLEASKTSDSKEFYRRVKEEAICKNKVRIGGAGDGGKYVCNPQNNEQHPNTKEKYAKINGQLFSGRIPDQLKISDMMVKSGKKSVELMKIDIEEGEHTALEPFIKEYSVCQIFIEIHGTPAKHLEMLQKIAKNNYRIFNVDPNPTCPLCSEYSMIHENCMEQFEVIPLDLVVPN
;
A
#
# COMPACT_ATOMS: atom_id res chain seq x y z
N MET A 1 30.60 -61.40 26.03
CA MET A 1 30.43 -60.53 27.21
C MET A 1 29.52 -59.39 26.80
N ARG A 2 28.35 -59.24 27.42
CA ARG A 2 27.42 -58.14 27.10
C ARG A 2 27.97 -56.85 27.73
N ASN A 3 28.29 -55.85 26.91
CA ASN A 3 28.65 -54.51 27.39
C ASN A 3 27.41 -53.90 28.05
N ILE A 4 27.33 -54.00 29.37
CA ILE A 4 26.29 -53.34 30.16
C ILE A 4 26.65 -51.84 30.13
N PRO A 5 25.82 -50.98 29.52
CA PRO A 5 26.10 -49.55 29.49
C PRO A 5 26.21 -49.03 30.93
N ASN A 6 27.24 -48.22 31.17
CA ASN A 6 27.51 -47.63 32.47
C ASN A 6 26.23 -46.90 32.95
N PRO A 7 25.69 -47.21 34.16
CA PRO A 7 24.48 -46.60 34.67
C PRO A 7 24.57 -45.06 34.70
N PHE A 8 25.76 -44.49 34.87
CA PHE A 8 25.98 -43.05 34.80
C PHE A 8 25.73 -42.47 33.41
N SER A 9 26.05 -43.19 32.34
CA SER A 9 25.81 -42.76 30.96
C SER A 9 24.33 -42.73 30.59
N LEU A 10 23.55 -43.66 31.16
CA LEU A 10 22.10 -43.73 30.99
C LEU A 10 21.39 -42.58 31.72
N ILE A 11 21.87 -42.24 32.92
CA ILE A 11 21.36 -41.10 33.71
C ILE A 11 21.63 -39.77 32.99
N ILE A 12 22.84 -39.58 32.45
CA ILE A 12 23.19 -38.35 31.71
C ILE A 12 22.31 -38.17 30.47
N LEU A 13 22.07 -39.25 29.71
CA LEU A 13 21.19 -39.21 28.54
C LEU A 13 19.75 -38.83 28.92
N LEU A 14 19.25 -39.37 30.03
CA LEU A 14 17.91 -39.07 30.56
C LEU A 14 17.79 -37.60 30.99
N VAL A 15 18.78 -37.06 31.68
CA VAL A 15 18.82 -35.64 32.07
C VAL A 15 18.84 -34.74 30.83
N LEU A 16 19.64 -35.07 29.81
CA LEU A 16 19.69 -34.31 28.57
C LEU A 16 18.33 -34.30 27.84
N LEU A 17 17.65 -35.45 27.76
CA LEU A 17 16.32 -35.53 27.14
C LEU A 17 15.27 -34.71 27.90
N ILE A 18 15.31 -34.71 29.24
CA ILE A 18 14.40 -33.90 30.06
C ILE A 18 14.69 -32.41 29.86
N THR A 19 15.96 -31.99 29.86
CA THR A 19 16.32 -30.57 29.65
C THR A 19 15.92 -30.07 28.27
N LEU A 20 16.13 -30.87 27.21
CA LEU A 20 15.70 -30.51 25.86
C LEU A 20 14.18 -30.45 25.74
N SER A 21 13.45 -31.42 26.30
CA SER A 21 11.99 -31.43 26.31
C SER A 21 11.40 -30.21 27.03
N ASN A 22 11.97 -29.86 28.19
CA ASN A 22 11.59 -28.67 28.94
C ASN A 22 11.90 -27.38 28.16
N PHE A 23 13.08 -27.30 27.54
CA PHE A 23 13.47 -26.16 26.70
C PHE A 23 12.49 -25.94 25.53
N PHE A 24 12.17 -27.00 24.78
CA PHE A 24 11.20 -26.92 23.68
C PHE A 24 9.79 -26.56 24.15
N THR A 25 9.37 -27.06 25.31
CA THR A 25 8.04 -26.79 25.87
C THR A 25 7.89 -25.33 26.29
N VAL A 26 8.87 -24.78 27.00
CA VAL A 26 8.91 -23.37 27.40
C VAL A 26 8.95 -22.47 26.17
N HIS A 27 9.85 -22.73 25.22
CA HIS A 27 10.00 -21.89 24.04
C HIS A 27 8.74 -21.90 23.14
N ARG A 28 8.07 -23.05 23.02
CA ARG A 28 6.77 -23.16 22.32
C ARG A 28 5.67 -22.34 23.01
N SER A 29 5.68 -22.26 24.34
CA SER A 29 4.70 -21.46 25.10
C SER A 29 4.93 -19.95 24.93
N GLU A 30 6.18 -19.52 24.91
CA GLU A 30 6.57 -18.13 24.64
C GLU A 30 6.18 -17.69 23.22
N ILE A 31 6.44 -18.53 22.22
CA ILE A 31 6.04 -18.27 20.82
C ILE A 31 4.52 -18.14 20.68
N LYS A 32 3.75 -19.01 21.35
CA LYS A 32 2.28 -18.92 21.37
C LYS A 32 1.83 -17.62 22.04
N SER A 33 2.39 -17.27 23.19
CA SER A 33 2.07 -16.03 23.91
C SER A 33 2.38 -14.78 23.07
N ALA A 34 3.53 -14.74 22.41
CA ALA A 34 3.92 -13.64 21.53
C ALA A 34 2.97 -13.50 20.33
N LYS A 35 2.54 -14.62 19.72
CA LYS A 35 1.54 -14.60 18.65
C LYS A 35 0.19 -14.08 19.13
N THR A 36 -0.29 -14.52 20.29
CA THR A 36 -1.54 -14.05 20.89
C THR A 36 -1.48 -12.56 21.25
N GLN A 37 -0.35 -12.08 21.78
CA GLN A 37 -0.14 -10.66 22.06
C GLN A 37 -0.16 -9.82 20.78
N SER A 38 0.46 -10.31 19.70
CA SER A 38 0.42 -9.63 18.39
C SER A 38 -0.99 -9.54 17.82
N GLU A 39 -1.79 -10.60 17.93
CA GLU A 39 -3.18 -10.58 17.47
C GLU A 39 -4.06 -9.67 18.33
N LEU A 40 -3.84 -9.66 19.66
CA LEU A 40 -4.54 -8.76 20.58
C LEU A 40 -4.22 -7.28 20.29
N ASN A 41 -2.96 -6.94 20.05
CA ASN A 41 -2.56 -5.57 19.70
C ASN A 41 -3.20 -5.10 18.39
N LYS A 42 -3.30 -5.99 17.39
CA LYS A 42 -4.03 -5.69 16.14
C LYS A 42 -5.52 -5.46 16.39
N LEU A 43 -6.15 -6.24 17.27
CA LEU A 43 -7.55 -6.07 17.63
C LEU A 43 -7.78 -4.75 18.38
N LEU A 44 -6.88 -4.41 19.30
CA LEU A 44 -6.90 -3.13 20.04
C LEU A 44 -6.74 -1.93 19.10
N GLU A 45 -5.91 -2.04 18.07
CA GLU A 45 -5.75 -0.99 17.06
C GLU A 45 -7.05 -0.78 16.27
N VAL A 46 -7.79 -1.85 15.97
CA VAL A 46 -9.10 -1.76 15.30
C VAL A 46 -10.16 -1.14 16.21
N ILE A 47 -10.21 -1.55 17.48
CA ILE A 47 -11.23 -1.08 18.45
C ILE A 47 -10.99 0.38 18.86
N SER A 48 -9.74 0.84 18.87
CA SER A 48 -9.38 2.21 19.28
C SER A 48 -9.55 3.25 18.17
N ARG A 49 -9.94 2.84 16.95
CA ARG A 49 -10.14 3.77 15.83
C ARG A 49 -11.42 4.58 16.05
N PRO A 50 -11.37 5.90 15.87
CA PRO A 50 -12.59 6.71 15.82
C PRO A 50 -13.55 6.16 14.77
N SER A 51 -14.85 6.27 15.02
CA SER A 51 -15.87 5.83 14.05
C SER A 51 -15.64 6.49 12.69
N ALA A 52 -15.91 5.76 11.61
CA ALA A 52 -15.90 6.28 10.23
C ALA A 52 -16.56 7.66 10.12
N THR A 53 -17.72 7.84 10.77
CA THR A 53 -18.48 9.10 10.80
C THR A 53 -17.72 10.25 11.44
N GLU A 54 -16.95 9.99 12.49
CA GLU A 54 -16.14 11.01 13.16
C GLU A 54 -14.95 11.42 12.28
N ASN A 55 -14.28 10.44 11.67
CA ASN A 55 -13.18 10.70 10.73
C ASN A 55 -13.66 11.51 9.52
N GLN A 56 -14.81 11.17 8.94
CA GLN A 56 -15.41 11.90 7.82
C GLN A 56 -15.73 13.35 8.18
N LYS A 57 -16.37 13.59 9.34
CA LYS A 57 -16.66 14.95 9.83
C LYS A 57 -15.37 15.75 10.06
N SER A 58 -14.41 15.13 10.72
CA SER A 58 -13.09 15.71 10.99
C SER A 58 -12.35 16.12 9.71
N LEU A 59 -12.37 15.25 8.68
CA LEU A 59 -11.76 15.53 7.38
C LEU A 59 -12.48 16.66 6.65
N LEU A 60 -13.82 16.67 6.67
CA LEU A 60 -14.63 17.71 6.05
C LEU A 60 -14.44 19.08 6.70
N GLU A 61 -14.27 19.15 8.03
CA GLU A 61 -13.97 20.43 8.69
C GLU A 61 -12.56 20.91 8.34
N ALA A 62 -11.57 20.01 8.31
CA ALA A 62 -10.21 20.37 7.93
C ALA A 62 -10.13 20.90 6.48
N SER A 63 -10.95 20.37 5.56
CA SER A 63 -10.96 20.81 4.15
C SER A 63 -11.45 22.24 3.95
N LYS A 64 -12.19 22.80 4.92
CA LYS A 64 -12.69 24.19 4.87
C LYS A 64 -11.63 25.21 5.32
N THR A 65 -10.55 24.73 5.93
CA THR A 65 -9.45 25.58 6.40
C THR A 65 -8.39 25.77 5.33
N SER A 66 -7.46 26.71 5.56
CA SER A 66 -6.25 26.86 4.74
C SER A 66 -5.05 26.05 5.26
N ASP A 67 -5.22 25.26 6.33
CA ASP A 67 -4.14 24.46 6.93
C ASP A 67 -4.04 23.09 6.25
N SER A 68 -3.23 23.02 5.20
CA SER A 68 -2.98 21.78 4.46
C SER A 68 -2.31 20.70 5.32
N LYS A 69 -1.41 21.07 6.25
CA LYS A 69 -0.74 20.09 7.11
C LYS A 69 -1.74 19.40 8.01
N GLU A 70 -2.67 20.16 8.58
CA GLU A 70 -3.74 19.60 9.39
C GLU A 70 -4.69 18.74 8.56
N PHE A 71 -5.07 19.21 7.37
CA PHE A 71 -5.88 18.41 6.45
C PHE A 71 -5.24 17.06 6.13
N TYR A 72 -3.95 17.02 5.76
CA TYR A 72 -3.26 15.76 5.43
C TYR A 72 -3.21 14.78 6.62
N ARG A 73 -3.08 15.27 7.86
CA ARG A 73 -3.14 14.44 9.06
C ARG A 73 -4.51 13.81 9.30
N ARG A 74 -5.59 14.44 8.82
CA ARG A 74 -6.96 13.92 8.92
C ARG A 74 -7.29 12.91 7.83
N VAL A 75 -6.56 12.89 6.72
CA VAL A 75 -6.69 11.81 5.73
C VAL A 75 -6.12 10.53 6.34
N LYS A 76 -6.95 9.51 6.51
CA LYS A 76 -6.54 8.21 7.07
C LYS A 76 -6.53 7.15 5.98
N GLU A 77 -5.71 6.12 6.19
CA GLU A 77 -5.73 4.92 5.36
C GLU A 77 -7.07 4.19 5.51
N GLU A 78 -7.65 3.81 4.39
CA GLU A 78 -8.88 3.03 4.22
C GLU A 78 -8.57 1.59 3.77
N ALA A 79 -7.28 1.25 3.66
CA ALA A 79 -6.76 -0.04 3.26
C ALA A 79 -5.38 -0.29 3.88
N ILE A 80 -5.15 -1.48 4.45
CA ILE A 80 -3.84 -1.90 4.95
C ILE A 80 -3.13 -2.69 3.86
N CYS A 81 -1.96 -2.21 3.47
CA CYS A 81 -1.00 -2.96 2.67
C CYS A 81 0.11 -3.54 3.55
N LYS A 82 0.30 -4.86 3.54
CA LYS A 82 1.29 -5.56 4.37
C LYS A 82 2.74 -5.28 3.95
N ASN A 83 3.00 -5.18 2.66
CA ASN A 83 4.32 -4.86 2.11
C ASN A 83 4.21 -3.64 1.20
N LYS A 84 4.64 -2.49 1.70
CA LYS A 84 4.71 -1.23 0.93
C LYS A 84 6.15 -1.03 0.48
N VAL A 85 6.35 -0.80 -0.81
CA VAL A 85 7.66 -0.48 -1.39
C VAL A 85 7.65 0.96 -1.89
N ARG A 86 8.59 1.77 -1.39
CA ARG A 86 8.78 3.14 -1.87
C ARG A 86 9.43 3.13 -3.25
N ILE A 87 8.82 3.86 -4.19
CA ILE A 87 9.33 4.10 -5.54
C ILE A 87 9.67 5.58 -5.67
N GLY A 88 10.91 5.87 -6.04
CA GLY A 88 11.43 7.25 -6.17
C GLY A 88 12.65 7.52 -5.28
N GLY A 89 13.40 8.56 -5.61
CA GLY A 89 14.63 8.96 -4.90
C GLY A 89 14.35 9.65 -3.56
N ALA A 90 15.38 9.74 -2.71
CA ALA A 90 15.29 10.53 -1.47
C ALA A 90 15.17 12.02 -1.82
N GLY A 91 14.23 12.73 -1.20
CA GLY A 91 13.99 14.17 -1.41
C GLY A 91 12.95 14.51 -2.49
N ASP A 92 12.46 13.51 -3.22
CA ASP A 92 11.26 13.59 -4.06
C ASP A 92 10.07 13.00 -3.28
N GLY A 93 8.86 13.46 -3.56
CA GLY A 93 7.61 12.93 -3.02
C GLY A 93 7.55 11.41 -3.06
N GLY A 94 7.30 10.76 -1.92
CA GLY A 94 7.33 9.31 -1.83
C GLY A 94 6.06 8.66 -2.38
N LYS A 95 6.22 7.82 -3.41
CA LYS A 95 5.10 7.01 -3.94
C LYS A 95 5.27 5.57 -3.48
N TYR A 96 4.22 4.97 -2.94
CA TYR A 96 4.30 3.63 -2.33
C TYR A 96 3.47 2.64 -3.14
N VAL A 97 4.12 1.58 -3.61
CA VAL A 97 3.46 0.46 -4.29
C VAL A 97 3.13 -0.62 -3.26
N CYS A 98 1.90 -1.14 -3.30
CA CYS A 98 1.52 -2.27 -2.49
C CYS A 98 1.86 -3.59 -3.18
N ASN A 99 2.52 -4.49 -2.44
CA ASN A 99 2.81 -5.87 -2.85
C ASN A 99 3.25 -5.99 -4.33
N PRO A 100 4.30 -5.26 -4.78
CA PRO A 100 4.71 -5.25 -6.18
C PRO A 100 5.08 -6.63 -6.75
N GLN A 101 5.49 -7.56 -5.88
CA GLN A 101 5.75 -8.95 -6.25
C GLN A 101 4.50 -9.72 -6.70
N ASN A 102 3.30 -9.30 -6.32
CA ASN A 102 2.04 -9.88 -6.82
C ASN A 102 1.65 -9.31 -8.20
N ASN A 103 2.54 -8.50 -8.78
CA ASN A 103 2.42 -7.91 -10.10
C ASN A 103 3.60 -8.31 -11.00
N GLU A 104 4.10 -9.52 -10.83
CA GLU A 104 5.22 -10.01 -11.61
C GLU A 104 4.89 -10.01 -13.11
N GLN A 105 5.78 -9.39 -13.87
CA GLN A 105 5.64 -9.29 -15.32
C GLN A 105 5.63 -10.70 -15.94
N HIS A 106 4.70 -10.93 -16.89
CA HIS A 106 4.58 -12.21 -17.60
C HIS A 106 5.95 -12.73 -18.10
N PRO A 107 6.29 -14.02 -17.95
CA PRO A 107 7.63 -14.54 -18.25
C PRO A 107 8.13 -14.20 -19.66
N ASN A 108 7.29 -14.35 -20.68
CA ASN A 108 7.65 -13.98 -22.06
C ASN A 108 7.99 -12.48 -22.21
N THR A 109 7.33 -11.62 -21.45
CA THR A 109 7.62 -10.18 -21.45
C THR A 109 8.94 -9.93 -20.74
N LYS A 110 9.14 -10.53 -19.55
CA LYS A 110 10.41 -10.45 -18.81
C LYS A 110 11.59 -10.92 -19.67
N GLU A 111 11.43 -12.02 -20.39
CA GLU A 111 12.44 -12.56 -21.31
C GLU A 111 12.69 -11.61 -22.49
N LYS A 112 11.64 -11.06 -23.11
CA LYS A 112 11.77 -10.06 -24.17
C LYS A 112 12.50 -8.81 -23.68
N TYR A 113 12.11 -8.26 -22.54
CA TYR A 113 12.75 -7.07 -21.96
C TYR A 113 14.19 -7.35 -21.50
N ALA A 114 14.50 -8.56 -21.00
CA ALA A 114 15.87 -8.94 -20.66
C ALA A 114 16.78 -9.06 -21.89
N LYS A 115 16.23 -9.44 -23.05
CA LYS A 115 16.93 -9.49 -24.34
C LYS A 115 17.04 -8.12 -25.01
N ILE A 116 16.14 -7.19 -24.66
CA ILE A 116 16.22 -5.81 -25.10
C ILE A 116 17.34 -5.15 -24.29
N ASN A 117 18.44 -4.79 -24.94
CA ASN A 117 19.47 -3.91 -24.36
C ASN A 117 18.92 -2.47 -24.27
N GLY A 118 17.81 -2.31 -23.56
CA GLY A 118 17.03 -1.09 -23.49
C GLY A 118 17.81 -0.03 -22.76
N GLN A 119 18.05 1.10 -23.43
CA GLN A 119 18.58 2.28 -22.78
C GLN A 119 17.40 3.09 -22.23
N LEU A 120 17.49 3.49 -20.96
CA LEU A 120 16.58 4.48 -20.42
C LEU A 120 16.86 5.81 -21.11
N PHE A 121 15.84 6.36 -21.76
CA PHE A 121 15.89 7.70 -22.32
C PHE A 121 14.66 8.47 -21.88
N SER A 122 14.83 9.78 -21.67
CA SER A 122 13.69 10.67 -21.48
C SER A 122 13.15 11.04 -22.85
N GLY A 123 11.88 10.71 -23.11
CA GLY A 123 11.17 11.07 -24.32
C GLY A 123 9.99 11.96 -23.97
N ARG A 124 9.72 12.97 -24.81
CA ARG A 124 8.49 13.76 -24.71
C ARG A 124 7.41 13.05 -25.52
N ILE A 125 6.28 12.76 -24.87
CA ILE A 125 5.07 12.31 -25.57
C ILE A 125 4.52 13.52 -26.36
N PRO A 126 4.13 13.37 -27.64
CA PRO A 126 3.53 14.46 -28.41
C PRO A 126 2.30 15.03 -27.69
N ASP A 127 2.14 16.35 -27.72
CA ASP A 127 1.09 17.04 -26.96
C ASP A 127 -0.34 16.63 -27.39
N GLN A 128 -0.51 16.07 -28.59
CA GLN A 128 -1.79 15.57 -29.09
C GLN A 128 -2.09 14.11 -28.70
N LEU A 129 -1.11 13.36 -28.21
CA LEU A 129 -1.30 11.94 -27.89
C LEU A 129 -1.84 11.80 -26.47
N LYS A 130 -3.11 11.40 -26.36
CA LYS A 130 -3.73 11.12 -25.06
C LYS A 130 -3.37 9.72 -24.59
N ILE A 131 -3.35 9.53 -23.27
CA ILE A 131 -3.13 8.20 -22.68
C ILE A 131 -4.20 7.18 -23.12
N SER A 132 -5.44 7.62 -23.36
CA SER A 132 -6.51 6.81 -23.94
C SER A 132 -6.14 6.27 -25.33
N ASP A 133 -5.52 7.09 -26.18
CA ASP A 133 -5.10 6.66 -27.53
C ASP A 133 -4.02 5.57 -27.45
N MET A 134 -3.14 5.66 -26.44
CA MET A 134 -2.13 4.63 -26.17
C MET A 134 -2.77 3.32 -25.69
N MET A 135 -3.81 3.39 -24.85
CA MET A 135 -4.57 2.22 -24.40
C MET A 135 -5.27 1.52 -25.58
N VAL A 136 -5.94 2.29 -26.45
CA VAL A 136 -6.58 1.78 -27.68
C VAL A 136 -5.54 1.13 -28.59
N LYS A 137 -4.43 1.81 -28.88
CA LYS A 137 -3.38 1.30 -29.77
C LYS A 137 -2.71 0.04 -29.23
N SER A 138 -2.56 -0.07 -27.91
CA SER A 138 -1.98 -1.25 -27.27
C SER A 138 -2.98 -2.41 -27.08
N GLY A 139 -4.28 -2.17 -27.33
CA GLY A 139 -5.34 -3.13 -27.05
C GLY A 139 -5.51 -3.45 -25.57
N LYS A 140 -4.98 -2.60 -24.68
CA LYS A 140 -5.05 -2.77 -23.23
C LYS A 140 -6.36 -2.18 -22.70
N LYS A 141 -6.95 -2.87 -21.72
CA LYS A 141 -8.20 -2.45 -21.07
C LYS A 141 -8.00 -2.04 -19.62
N SER A 142 -6.82 -2.30 -19.07
CA SER A 142 -6.49 -2.04 -17.69
C SER A 142 -5.02 -1.66 -17.54
N VAL A 143 -4.73 -0.96 -16.44
CA VAL A 143 -3.40 -0.58 -15.99
C VAL A 143 -3.23 -1.12 -14.57
N GLU A 144 -2.14 -1.83 -14.29
CA GLU A 144 -1.91 -2.34 -12.94
C GLU A 144 -1.42 -1.24 -12.00
N LEU A 145 -0.45 -0.45 -12.47
CA LEU A 145 0.26 0.58 -11.70
C LEU A 145 0.24 1.89 -12.51
N MET A 146 -0.39 2.94 -11.98
CA MET A 146 -0.46 4.25 -12.62
C MET A 146 0.14 5.31 -11.71
N LYS A 147 1.23 5.95 -12.15
CA LYS A 147 1.80 7.14 -11.50
C LYS A 147 1.28 8.39 -12.21
N ILE A 148 0.83 9.39 -11.46
CA ILE A 148 0.37 10.69 -11.95
C ILE A 148 1.04 11.78 -11.13
N ASP A 149 1.63 12.74 -11.83
CA ASP A 149 2.41 13.82 -11.25
C ASP A 149 2.54 14.90 -12.34
N ILE A 150 1.52 15.76 -12.44
CA ILE A 150 1.28 16.60 -13.63
C ILE A 150 0.88 18.05 -13.28
N GLU A 151 1.33 18.56 -12.13
CA GLU A 151 1.29 19.99 -11.77
C GLU A 151 -0.09 20.65 -12.03
N GLU A 152 -1.09 20.32 -11.20
CA GLU A 152 -2.52 20.69 -11.32
C GLU A 152 -3.33 19.98 -12.42
N GLY A 153 -2.69 19.35 -13.40
CA GLY A 153 -3.38 18.61 -14.46
C GLY A 153 -4.25 17.44 -13.93
N GLU A 154 -3.95 16.92 -12.74
CA GLU A 154 -4.62 15.78 -12.13
C GLU A 154 -6.12 16.00 -11.95
N HIS A 155 -6.53 17.23 -11.69
CA HIS A 155 -7.94 17.61 -11.45
C HIS A 155 -8.83 17.41 -12.67
N THR A 156 -8.24 17.31 -13.86
CA THR A 156 -8.95 17.16 -15.13
C THR A 156 -8.70 15.81 -15.79
N ALA A 157 -7.48 15.26 -15.63
CA ALA A 157 -7.06 14.08 -16.38
C ALA A 157 -7.51 12.75 -15.74
N LEU A 158 -7.52 12.67 -14.40
CA LEU A 158 -7.68 11.39 -13.71
C LEU A 158 -9.09 10.81 -13.84
N GLU A 159 -10.11 11.58 -13.44
CA GLU A 159 -11.47 11.07 -13.30
C GLU A 159 -12.04 10.50 -14.62
N PRO A 160 -11.89 11.17 -15.79
CA PRO A 160 -12.33 10.60 -17.06
C PRO A 160 -11.61 9.28 -17.37
N PHE A 161 -10.32 9.18 -17.06
CA PHE A 161 -9.52 7.99 -17.37
C PHE A 161 -9.95 6.78 -16.55
N ILE A 162 -10.11 6.92 -15.22
CA ILE A 162 -10.47 5.79 -14.34
C ILE A 162 -11.95 5.37 -14.46
N LYS A 163 -12.78 6.20 -15.09
CA LYS A 163 -14.15 5.83 -15.51
C LYS A 163 -14.16 4.94 -16.75
N GLU A 164 -13.18 5.08 -17.63
CA GLU A 164 -13.09 4.36 -18.90
C GLU A 164 -12.21 3.11 -18.81
N TYR A 165 -11.11 3.20 -18.06
CA TYR A 165 -10.11 2.14 -17.92
C TYR A 165 -9.95 1.73 -16.45
N SER A 166 -9.84 0.43 -16.22
CA SER A 166 -9.57 -0.09 -14.87
C SER A 166 -8.12 0.14 -14.49
N VAL A 167 -7.87 0.69 -13.30
CA VAL A 167 -6.54 0.85 -12.74
C VAL A 167 -6.47 0.14 -11.39
N CYS A 168 -5.48 -0.72 -11.15
CA CYS A 168 -5.41 -1.40 -9.85
C CYS A 168 -4.83 -0.51 -8.75
N GLN A 169 -3.67 0.11 -8.98
CA GLN A 169 -3.04 1.01 -8.03
C GLN A 169 -2.73 2.36 -8.67
N ILE A 170 -3.11 3.44 -7.99
CA ILE A 170 -2.87 4.82 -8.40
C ILE A 170 -1.91 5.46 -7.41
N PHE A 171 -0.85 6.08 -7.93
CA PHE A 171 0.12 6.88 -7.18
C PHE A 171 0.07 8.29 -7.71
N ILE A 172 -0.57 9.20 -6.97
CA ILE A 172 -0.86 10.54 -7.46
C ILE A 172 -0.35 11.59 -6.50
N GLU A 173 0.35 12.60 -7.02
CA GLU A 173 0.51 13.86 -6.30
C GLU A 173 -0.69 14.75 -6.63
N ILE A 174 -1.40 15.19 -5.60
CA ILE A 174 -2.50 16.15 -5.74
C ILE A 174 -1.98 17.51 -5.31
N HIS A 175 -2.23 18.52 -6.13
CA HIS A 175 -1.91 19.93 -5.88
C HIS A 175 -3.17 20.70 -5.47
N GLY A 176 -3.01 21.65 -4.55
CA GLY A 176 -3.98 22.71 -4.30
C GLY A 176 -4.42 22.85 -2.85
N THR A 177 -5.58 23.47 -2.65
CA THR A 177 -6.12 23.73 -1.32
C THR A 177 -6.69 22.45 -0.69
N PRO A 178 -6.86 22.40 0.64
CA PRO A 178 -7.54 21.28 1.32
C PRO A 178 -8.90 20.92 0.70
N ALA A 179 -9.67 21.91 0.23
CA ALA A 179 -10.92 21.69 -0.48
C ALA A 179 -10.73 20.97 -1.83
N LYS A 180 -9.74 21.37 -2.64
CA LYS A 180 -9.42 20.70 -3.91
C LYS A 180 -8.93 19.27 -3.70
N HIS A 181 -8.13 19.04 -2.66
CA HIS A 181 -7.73 17.68 -2.28
C HIS A 181 -8.94 16.84 -1.91
N LEU A 182 -9.83 17.34 -1.05
CA LEU A 182 -11.03 16.59 -0.68
C LEU A 182 -11.88 16.26 -1.92
N GLU A 183 -12.11 17.22 -2.82
CA GLU A 183 -12.86 16.99 -4.06
C GLU A 183 -12.26 15.84 -4.89
N MET A 184 -10.93 15.83 -5.07
CA MET A 184 -10.25 14.75 -5.80
C MET A 184 -10.33 13.41 -5.08
N LEU A 185 -10.10 13.38 -3.76
CA LEU A 185 -10.24 12.15 -2.97
C LEU A 185 -11.67 11.59 -3.07
N GLN A 186 -12.70 12.44 -3.05
CA GLN A 186 -14.09 12.03 -3.24
C GLN A 186 -14.35 11.48 -4.64
N LYS A 187 -13.81 12.10 -5.69
CA LYS A 187 -13.89 11.56 -7.07
C LYS A 187 -13.26 10.17 -7.15
N ILE A 188 -12.11 9.97 -6.53
CA ILE A 188 -11.40 8.69 -6.56
C ILE A 188 -12.16 7.64 -5.72
N ALA A 189 -12.63 7.98 -4.53
CA ALA A 189 -13.45 7.11 -3.68
C ALA A 189 -14.75 6.66 -4.37
N LYS A 190 -15.43 7.57 -5.08
CA LYS A 190 -16.62 7.27 -5.90
C LYS A 190 -16.36 6.26 -7.02
N ASN A 191 -15.11 6.09 -7.43
CA ASN A 191 -14.68 5.08 -8.39
C ASN A 191 -14.10 3.84 -7.71
N ASN A 192 -14.46 3.56 -6.45
CA ASN A 192 -14.12 2.36 -5.67
C ASN A 192 -12.61 2.18 -5.43
N TYR A 193 -11.92 3.27 -5.11
CA TYR A 193 -10.53 3.23 -4.66
C TYR A 193 -10.44 3.55 -3.17
N ARG A 194 -9.50 2.90 -2.48
CA ARG A 194 -9.19 3.16 -1.07
C ARG A 194 -7.76 3.60 -0.87
N ILE A 195 -7.58 4.55 0.03
CA ILE A 195 -6.25 5.09 0.39
C ILE A 195 -5.49 4.05 1.20
N PHE A 196 -4.25 3.72 0.83
CA PHE A 196 -3.35 2.91 1.65
C PHE A 196 -2.04 3.63 2.00
N ASN A 197 -1.83 4.84 1.49
CA ASN A 197 -0.73 5.70 1.88
C ASN A 197 -1.06 7.18 1.65
N VAL A 198 -0.61 8.02 2.57
CA VAL A 198 -0.57 9.49 2.45
C VAL A 198 0.84 9.93 2.80
N ASP A 199 1.49 10.66 1.92
CA ASP A 199 2.82 11.26 2.14
C ASP A 199 2.67 12.76 1.83
N PRO A 200 2.78 13.67 2.80
CA PRO A 200 2.80 15.10 2.52
C PRO A 200 4.13 15.52 1.89
N ASN A 201 4.08 16.29 0.81
CA ASN A 201 5.31 16.73 0.14
C ASN A 201 6.07 17.73 1.05
N PRO A 202 7.35 17.47 1.41
CA PRO A 202 8.11 18.35 2.30
C PRO A 202 8.41 19.74 1.70
N THR A 203 8.44 19.83 0.38
CA THR A 203 8.85 21.02 -0.39
C THR A 203 7.68 21.81 -0.96
N CYS A 204 6.52 21.17 -1.13
CA CYS A 204 5.28 21.82 -1.55
C CYS A 204 4.22 21.74 -0.42
N PRO A 205 3.94 22.84 0.30
CA PRO A 205 2.94 22.85 1.37
C PRO A 205 1.50 22.56 0.93
N LEU A 206 1.22 22.68 -0.36
CA LEU A 206 -0.08 22.46 -0.99
C LEU A 206 -0.09 21.17 -1.83
N CYS A 207 0.89 20.29 -1.65
CA CYS A 207 0.97 19.04 -2.36
C CYS A 207 1.08 17.86 -1.39
N SER A 208 0.48 16.74 -1.77
CA SER A 208 0.63 15.48 -1.06
C SER A 208 0.49 14.33 -2.04
N GLU A 209 1.33 13.32 -1.85
CA GLU A 209 1.27 12.06 -2.57
C GLU A 209 0.31 11.09 -1.88
N TYR A 210 -0.57 10.51 -2.69
CA TYR A 210 -1.52 9.48 -2.27
C TYR A 210 -1.22 8.20 -3.02
N SER A 211 -1.32 7.07 -2.31
CA SER A 211 -1.32 5.75 -2.94
C SER A 211 -2.65 5.07 -2.63
N MET A 212 -3.33 4.64 -3.69
CA MET A 212 -4.70 4.15 -3.62
C MET A 212 -4.81 2.85 -4.40
N ILE A 213 -5.71 1.97 -3.95
CA ILE A 213 -5.96 0.67 -4.58
C ILE A 213 -7.45 0.51 -4.88
N HIS A 214 -7.77 0.02 -6.08
CA HIS A 214 -9.13 -0.30 -6.46
C HIS A 214 -9.61 -1.53 -5.67
N GLU A 215 -10.86 -1.51 -5.20
CA GLU A 215 -11.44 -2.58 -4.37
C GLU A 215 -11.32 -3.97 -5.02
N ASN A 216 -11.64 -4.08 -6.31
CA ASN A 216 -11.51 -5.34 -7.09
C ASN A 216 -10.07 -5.90 -7.16
N CYS A 217 -9.04 -5.11 -6.88
CA CYS A 217 -7.65 -5.57 -6.89
C CYS A 217 -7.12 -5.89 -5.49
N MET A 218 -7.88 -5.63 -4.41
CA MET A 218 -7.41 -5.85 -3.05
C MET A 218 -7.05 -7.30 -2.77
N GLU A 219 -7.81 -8.26 -3.29
CA GLU A 219 -7.51 -9.68 -3.12
C GLU A 219 -6.17 -10.04 -3.79
N GLN A 220 -5.96 -9.62 -5.05
CA GLN A 220 -4.71 -9.85 -5.79
C GLN A 220 -3.49 -9.29 -5.03
N PHE A 221 -3.64 -8.11 -4.46
CA PHE A 221 -2.57 -7.43 -3.73
C PHE A 221 -2.61 -7.69 -2.21
N GLU A 222 -3.37 -8.68 -1.73
CA GLU A 222 -3.47 -9.04 -0.31
C GLU A 222 -3.73 -7.86 0.64
N VAL A 223 -4.50 -6.88 0.17
CA VAL A 223 -4.88 -5.69 0.91
C VAL A 223 -6.06 -6.02 1.80
N ILE A 224 -6.01 -5.50 3.03
CA ILE A 224 -7.10 -5.64 4.00
C ILE A 224 -7.90 -4.33 4.02
N PRO A 225 -9.20 -4.34 3.72
CA PRO A 225 -10.02 -3.13 3.76
C PRO A 225 -10.18 -2.60 5.19
N LEU A 226 -10.24 -1.28 5.34
CA LEU A 226 -10.59 -0.56 6.57
C LEU A 226 -11.86 0.28 6.35
N ASP A 227 -12.31 0.93 7.42
CA ASP A 227 -13.42 1.89 7.37
C ASP A 227 -13.15 3.03 6.38
N LEU A 228 -14.20 3.43 5.66
CA LEU A 228 -14.15 4.54 4.72
C LEU A 228 -14.12 5.88 5.48
N VAL A 229 -13.16 6.72 5.14
CA VAL A 229 -12.87 8.00 5.81
C VAL A 229 -13.17 9.17 4.87
N VAL A 230 -13.04 8.98 3.57
CA VAL A 230 -13.46 9.95 2.56
C VAL A 230 -14.98 9.88 2.40
N PRO A 231 -15.73 10.98 2.62
CA PRO A 231 -17.18 10.99 2.48
C PRO A 231 -17.58 10.97 1.00
N ASN A 232 -18.45 10.05 0.60
CA ASN A 232 -18.99 9.96 -0.76
C ASN A 232 -20.04 11.04 -1.07
#